data_AF-A0A741SM54-F1
#
_entry.id   AF-A0A741SM54-F1
#
_cell.length_a   1.000
_cell.length_b   1.000
_cell.length_c   1.000
_cell.angle_alpha   90.00
_cell.angle_beta   90.00
_cell.angle_gamma   90.00
#
_symmetry.space_group_name_H-M   'P 1'
#
loop_
_entity.id
_entity.type
_entity.pdbx_description
1 polymer ?
#
loop_
_entity_poly.entity_id
_entity_poly.type
_entity_poly.pdbx_seq_one_letter_code
_entity_poly.pdbx_strand_id
1 'polypeptide(L)'
;MNDNAFTFQTLHPETIMDALFEQGIRVDSGLTPLNSYENRVYQFQDEDRRRFVVKFYRPERWSVDQIREEHQFALELVNDEVPVAAPLAFNGQTLLAHQGYHYAIFPSVGGRQFEADNIDQMEAVGRYLGRLHQTGRKRPFTFRPDIGLAEYLFEPRKVFEDAALIPSGQKAAFLKAADTLLSAVTECWRTDFTTLRLHGDCHAGNILWRDGPLFVDLDDARNGPAIQDLWMLLNGDKAEQRMQLETIIEAYEEVSEFDVSEIGLIEPLRAMRLVYYLAWLVRRWGDPAFPKNFPWLTGEDYWQRQATTFIEQAKILHEPPLQLTPMY
;
A
#
# COMPACT_ATOMS: atom_id res chain seq x y z
N MET A 1 -7.76 -20.11 20.64
CA MET A 1 -6.39 -20.63 20.58
C MET A 1 -5.57 -19.53 19.94
N ASN A 2 -4.65 -18.91 20.69
CA ASN A 2 -3.74 -17.91 20.14
C ASN A 2 -2.74 -18.68 19.28
N ASP A 3 -2.98 -18.75 17.98
CA ASP A 3 -1.99 -19.29 17.07
C ASP A 3 -0.80 -18.33 17.07
N ASN A 4 0.33 -18.81 17.61
CA ASN A 4 1.64 -18.19 17.46
C ASN A 4 2.04 -17.99 15.98
N ALA A 5 1.23 -18.49 15.03
CA ALA A 5 1.40 -18.31 13.59
C ALA A 5 1.24 -16.84 13.13
N PHE A 6 0.52 -15.99 13.87
CA PHE A 6 0.33 -14.58 13.49
C PHE A 6 1.51 -13.67 13.82
N THR A 7 2.47 -14.13 14.62
CA THR A 7 3.51 -13.27 15.18
C THR A 7 4.88 -13.61 14.62
N PHE A 8 5.62 -12.58 14.18
CA PHE A 8 7.05 -12.67 13.89
C PHE A 8 7.91 -12.93 15.15
N GLN A 9 7.32 -13.41 16.23
CA GLN A 9 8.00 -13.63 17.52
C GLN A 9 9.16 -14.63 17.41
N THR A 10 9.12 -15.52 16.42
CA THR A 10 10.15 -16.54 16.16
C THR A 10 11.12 -16.19 15.03
N LEU A 11 10.96 -15.04 14.36
CA LEU A 11 11.90 -14.62 13.31
C LEU A 11 13.10 -13.90 13.93
N HIS A 12 14.07 -14.69 14.42
CA HIS A 12 15.30 -14.17 15.01
C HIS A 12 16.34 -13.82 13.93
N PRO A 13 17.28 -12.90 14.23
CA PRO A 13 18.39 -12.60 13.32
C PRO A 13 19.16 -13.83 12.83
N GLU A 14 19.33 -14.86 13.67
CA GLU A 14 19.97 -16.13 13.31
C GLU A 14 19.20 -16.87 12.21
N THR A 15 17.87 -16.99 12.35
CA THR A 15 17.00 -17.59 11.32
C THR A 15 17.10 -16.87 9.97
N ILE A 16 17.25 -15.54 10.00
CA ILE A 16 17.41 -14.76 8.77
C ILE A 16 18.79 -15.03 8.13
N MET A 17 19.84 -15.09 8.94
CA MET A 17 21.20 -15.40 8.47
C MET A 17 21.26 -16.80 7.85
N ASP A 18 20.65 -17.80 8.47
CA ASP A 18 20.57 -19.17 7.97
C ASP A 18 19.82 -19.23 6.63
N ALA A 19 18.68 -18.54 6.52
CA ALA A 19 17.91 -18.45 5.28
C ALA A 19 18.74 -17.85 4.12
N LEU A 20 19.47 -16.76 4.39
CA LEU A 20 20.35 -16.12 3.40
C LEU A 20 21.53 -17.02 3.00
N PHE A 21 22.13 -17.71 3.98
CA PHE A 21 23.24 -18.63 3.77
C PHE A 21 22.86 -19.80 2.86
N GLU A 22 21.64 -20.35 3.01
CA GLU A 22 21.13 -21.44 2.16
C GLU A 22 21.08 -21.06 0.68
N GLN A 23 20.91 -19.78 0.37
CA GLN A 23 20.94 -19.25 -1.00
C GLN A 23 22.34 -18.86 -1.47
N GLY A 24 23.36 -19.15 -0.67
CA GLY A 24 24.76 -18.82 -0.95
C GLY A 24 25.14 -17.38 -0.61
N ILE A 25 24.29 -16.61 0.07
CA ILE A 25 24.58 -15.22 0.44
C ILE A 25 25.31 -15.18 1.78
N ARG A 26 26.51 -14.60 1.77
CA ARG A 26 27.30 -14.31 2.97
C ARG A 26 27.08 -12.87 3.38
N VAL A 27 26.37 -12.66 4.49
CA VAL A 27 26.22 -11.32 5.06
C VAL A 27 27.54 -10.90 5.70
N ASP A 28 28.12 -9.80 5.22
CA ASP A 28 29.35 -9.20 5.73
C ASP A 28 29.05 -8.22 6.87
N SER A 29 28.06 -7.35 6.67
CA SER A 29 27.65 -6.36 7.67
C SER A 29 26.19 -5.95 7.53
N GLY A 30 25.66 -5.31 8.57
CA GLY A 30 24.27 -4.82 8.60
C GLY A 30 23.32 -5.81 9.25
N LEU A 31 22.33 -6.29 8.49
CA LEU A 31 21.09 -6.88 8.99
C LEU A 31 20.29 -5.91 9.87
N THR A 32 20.22 -4.66 9.40
CA THR A 32 19.51 -3.58 10.07
C THR A 32 18.02 -3.67 9.72
N PRO A 33 17.10 -3.75 10.70
CA PRO A 33 15.67 -3.73 10.44
C PRO A 33 15.25 -2.40 9.83
N LEU A 34 14.48 -2.45 8.75
CA LEU A 34 13.83 -1.29 8.15
C LEU A 34 12.43 -1.10 8.75
N ASN A 35 11.90 0.13 8.67
CA ASN A 35 10.58 0.45 9.20
C ASN A 35 9.47 -0.11 8.28
N SER A 36 9.10 -1.38 8.49
CA SER A 36 7.95 -2.03 7.87
C SER A 36 7.13 -2.72 8.95
N TYR A 37 5.84 -2.38 9.02
CA TYR A 37 4.92 -2.93 10.03
C TYR A 37 4.24 -4.22 9.56
N GLU A 38 4.01 -4.31 8.25
CA GLU A 38 3.35 -5.46 7.65
C GLU A 38 4.29 -6.66 7.63
N ASN A 39 5.43 -6.49 6.97
CA ASN A 39 6.44 -7.52 6.75
C ASN A 39 7.69 -7.24 7.57
N ARG A 40 8.55 -8.24 7.78
CA ARG A 40 9.86 -8.01 8.40
C ARG A 40 10.89 -7.79 7.31
N VAL A 41 11.43 -6.58 7.27
CA VAL A 41 12.33 -6.13 6.22
C VAL A 41 13.68 -5.77 6.84
N TYR A 42 14.76 -6.33 6.31
CA TYR A 42 16.11 -6.08 6.78
C TYR A 42 17.03 -5.70 5.63
N GLN A 43 17.86 -4.69 5.85
CA GLN A 43 18.91 -4.30 4.92
C GLN A 43 20.25 -4.88 5.37
N PHE A 44 21.03 -5.40 4.44
CA PHE A 44 22.35 -5.94 4.71
C PHE A 44 23.31 -5.73 3.52
N GLN A 45 24.60 -5.94 3.77
CA GLN A 45 25.64 -5.94 2.76
C GLN A 45 26.28 -7.34 2.69
N ASP A 46 26.55 -7.83 1.48
CA ASP A 46 27.26 -9.09 1.28
C ASP A 46 28.80 -8.92 1.27
N GLU A 47 29.53 -10.04 1.17
CA GLU A 47 31.01 -10.06 1.11
C GLU A 47 31.60 -9.30 -0.11
N ASP A 48 30.82 -9.16 -1.19
CA ASP A 48 31.17 -8.36 -2.38
C ASP A 48 30.82 -6.87 -2.23
N ARG A 49 30.42 -6.45 -1.02
CA ARG A 49 29.99 -5.09 -0.67
C ARG A 49 28.74 -4.61 -1.42
N ARG A 50 27.90 -5.52 -1.91
CA ARG A 50 26.60 -5.20 -2.51
C ARG A 50 25.54 -5.13 -1.43
N ARG A 51 24.62 -4.15 -1.56
CA ARG A 51 23.54 -3.94 -0.58
C ARG A 51 22.25 -4.59 -1.06
N PHE A 52 21.60 -5.30 -0.16
CA PHE A 52 20.34 -5.98 -0.40
C PHE A 52 19.33 -5.67 0.69
N VAL A 53 18.08 -5.98 0.37
CA VAL A 53 16.98 -6.02 1.30
C VAL A 53 16.39 -7.42 1.27
N VAL A 54 16.20 -8.05 2.42
CA VAL A 54 15.39 -9.26 2.56
C VAL A 54 14.06 -8.90 3.18
N LYS A 55 12.96 -9.37 2.57
CA LYS A 55 11.59 -9.18 3.02
C LYS A 55 11.01 -10.54 3.35
N PHE A 56 10.71 -10.77 4.64
CA PHE A 56 9.95 -11.92 5.11
C PHE A 56 8.47 -11.53 5.13
N TYR A 57 7.69 -12.22 4.30
CA TYR A 57 6.26 -11.99 4.18
C TYR A 57 5.56 -12.44 5.46
N ARG A 58 4.61 -11.64 5.94
CA ARG A 58 3.79 -12.01 7.11
C ARG A 58 3.00 -13.28 6.79
N PRO A 59 3.12 -14.33 7.62
CA PRO A 59 2.28 -15.53 7.47
C PRO A 59 0.80 -15.16 7.43
N GLU A 60 0.02 -15.91 6.65
CA GLU A 60 -1.43 -15.76 6.53
C GLU A 60 -1.95 -14.45 5.92
N ARG A 61 -1.08 -13.50 5.55
CA ARG A 61 -1.49 -12.31 4.79
C ARG A 61 -1.68 -12.62 3.32
N TRP A 62 -0.62 -13.11 2.68
CA TRP A 62 -0.64 -13.49 1.27
C TRP A 62 -0.32 -14.97 1.09
N SER A 63 -1.09 -15.62 0.23
CA SER A 63 -0.76 -16.95 -0.27
C SER A 63 0.48 -16.91 -1.16
N VAL A 64 1.10 -18.08 -1.34
CA VAL A 64 2.26 -18.24 -2.23
C VAL A 64 1.95 -17.76 -3.65
N ASP A 65 0.76 -18.04 -4.17
CA ASP A 65 0.39 -17.65 -5.54
C ASP A 65 0.17 -16.13 -5.65
N GLN A 66 -0.37 -15.48 -4.62
CA GLN A 66 -0.47 -14.02 -4.56
C GLN A 66 0.90 -13.34 -4.51
N ILE A 67 1.85 -13.87 -3.75
CA ILE A 67 3.22 -13.32 -3.70
C ILE A 67 3.92 -13.51 -5.05
N ARG A 68 3.76 -14.68 -5.69
CA ARG A 68 4.30 -14.93 -7.03
C ARG A 68 3.73 -13.99 -8.08
N GLU A 69 2.45 -13.64 -7.99
CA GLU A 69 1.84 -12.66 -8.88
C GLU A 69 2.48 -11.27 -8.75
N GLU A 70 2.74 -10.78 -7.53
CA GLU A 70 3.51 -9.54 -7.33
C GLU A 70 4.91 -9.63 -7.91
N HIS A 71 5.63 -10.72 -7.64
CA HIS A 71 6.98 -10.90 -8.19
C HIS A 71 6.98 -10.87 -9.71
N GLN A 72 6.03 -11.56 -10.33
CA GLN A 72 5.86 -11.58 -11.77
C GLN A 72 5.54 -10.18 -12.31
N PHE A 73 4.68 -9.41 -11.62
CA PHE A 73 4.39 -8.03 -11.99
C PHE A 73 5.62 -7.13 -11.87
N ALA A 74 6.38 -7.23 -10.77
CA ALA A 74 7.62 -6.48 -10.58
C ALA A 74 8.66 -6.77 -11.68
N LEU A 75 8.80 -8.02 -12.10
CA LEU A 75 9.69 -8.42 -13.19
C LEU A 75 9.21 -7.87 -14.55
N GLU A 76 7.91 -7.91 -14.82
CA GLU A 76 7.32 -7.29 -16.02
C GLU A 76 7.58 -5.79 -16.05
N LEU A 77 7.36 -5.11 -14.92
CA LEU A 77 7.61 -3.67 -14.79
C LEU A 77 9.07 -3.31 -15.09
N VAL A 78 10.04 -4.07 -14.57
CA VAL A 78 11.45 -3.86 -14.90
C VAL A 78 11.72 -4.08 -16.39
N ASN A 79 11.15 -5.13 -16.99
CA ASN A 79 11.31 -5.42 -18.42
C ASN A 79 10.70 -4.32 -19.31
N ASP A 80 9.63 -3.69 -18.85
CA ASP A 80 8.98 -2.56 -19.50
C ASP A 80 9.57 -1.20 -19.06
N GLU A 81 10.78 -1.20 -18.49
CA GLU A 81 11.53 0.00 -18.09
C GLU A 81 10.79 0.92 -17.10
N VAL A 82 10.02 0.34 -16.18
CA VAL A 82 9.44 1.03 -15.03
C VAL A 82 10.41 0.90 -13.84
N PRO A 83 10.75 2.01 -13.15
CA PRO A 83 11.77 2.01 -12.11
C PRO A 83 11.24 1.41 -10.81
N VAL A 84 11.25 0.09 -10.71
CA VAL A 84 10.87 -0.67 -9.51
C VAL A 84 11.99 -1.60 -9.06
N ALA A 85 12.01 -1.95 -7.77
CA ALA A 85 12.89 -3.00 -7.26
C ALA A 85 12.23 -4.38 -7.43
N ALA A 86 12.66 -5.14 -8.44
CA ALA A 86 12.23 -6.54 -8.62
C ALA A 86 13.01 -7.52 -7.71
N PRO A 87 12.39 -8.63 -7.29
CA PRO A 87 13.07 -9.66 -6.51
C PRO A 87 14.17 -10.35 -7.35
N LEU A 88 15.25 -10.74 -6.69
CA LEU A 88 16.31 -11.56 -7.28
C LEU A 88 15.85 -13.02 -7.39
N ALA A 89 16.28 -13.69 -8.45
CA ALA A 89 16.00 -15.11 -8.66
C ALA A 89 17.17 -15.99 -8.17
N PHE A 90 16.85 -17.02 -7.40
CA PHE A 90 17.77 -18.07 -6.96
C PHE A 90 17.24 -19.38 -7.51
N ASN A 91 18.06 -20.08 -8.31
CA ASN A 91 17.65 -21.30 -9.01
C ASN A 91 16.34 -21.16 -9.82
N GLY A 92 16.12 -19.98 -10.41
CA GLY A 92 14.92 -19.67 -11.20
C GLY A 92 13.68 -19.31 -10.38
N GLN A 93 13.79 -19.17 -9.04
CA GLN A 93 12.69 -18.80 -8.15
C GLN A 93 12.99 -17.48 -7.43
N THR A 94 11.98 -16.61 -7.32
CA THR A 94 12.08 -15.33 -6.58
C THR A 94 11.50 -15.41 -5.18
N LEU A 95 10.54 -16.31 -4.97
CA LEU A 95 9.94 -16.59 -3.68
C LEU A 95 10.61 -17.81 -3.05
N LEU A 96 11.23 -17.57 -1.90
CA LEU A 96 12.00 -18.55 -1.15
C LEU A 96 11.23 -18.92 0.12
N ALA A 97 11.62 -20.03 0.75
CA ALA A 97 11.03 -20.48 2.00
C ALA A 97 12.11 -20.98 2.97
N HIS A 98 11.98 -20.63 4.24
CA HIS A 98 12.85 -21.12 5.32
C HIS A 98 12.07 -21.18 6.62
N GLN A 99 12.08 -22.34 7.30
CA GLN A 99 11.42 -22.57 8.59
C GLN A 99 9.95 -22.08 8.66
N GLY A 100 9.19 -22.29 7.58
CA GLY A 100 7.78 -21.91 7.50
C GLY A 100 7.51 -20.45 7.11
N TYR A 101 8.55 -19.63 6.94
CA TYR A 101 8.43 -18.29 6.39
C TYR A 101 8.70 -18.26 4.90
N HIS A 102 7.91 -17.47 4.18
CA HIS A 102 8.20 -17.09 2.81
C HIS A 102 8.96 -15.76 2.78
N TYR A 103 9.98 -15.67 1.92
CA TYR A 103 10.79 -14.46 1.81
C TYR A 103 11.30 -14.24 0.39
N ALA A 104 11.70 -13.00 0.12
CA ALA A 104 12.35 -12.62 -1.13
C ALA A 104 13.47 -11.62 -0.85
N ILE A 105 14.43 -11.56 -1.78
CA ILE A 105 15.62 -10.72 -1.69
C ILE A 105 15.60 -9.73 -2.85
N PHE A 106 15.80 -8.46 -2.55
CA PHE A 106 15.72 -7.35 -3.49
C PHE A 106 17.05 -6.59 -3.50
N PRO A 107 17.46 -6.03 -4.66
CA PRO A 107 18.56 -5.07 -4.68
C PRO A 107 18.19 -3.85 -3.83
N SER A 108 19.12 -3.38 -2.99
CA SER A 108 18.90 -2.16 -2.23
C SER A 108 19.12 -0.94 -3.12
N VAL A 109 18.02 -0.34 -3.59
CA VAL A 109 18.08 0.75 -4.57
C VAL A 109 18.57 2.08 -3.98
N GLY A 110 18.32 2.35 -2.70
CA GLY A 110 18.65 3.64 -2.06
C GLY A 110 17.98 4.83 -2.76
N GLY A 111 18.21 6.04 -2.25
CA GLY A 111 17.61 7.26 -2.79
C GLY A 111 17.17 8.21 -1.68
N ARG A 112 16.87 9.45 -2.06
CA ARG A 112 16.19 10.41 -1.17
C ARG A 112 14.70 10.14 -1.19
N GLN A 113 13.96 10.73 -0.27
CA GLN A 113 12.50 10.72 -0.37
C GLN A 113 12.07 11.60 -1.55
N PHE A 114 11.05 11.16 -2.27
CA PHE A 114 10.35 11.98 -3.26
C PHE A 114 9.75 13.23 -2.60
N GLU A 115 9.88 14.37 -3.28
CA GLU A 115 9.36 15.66 -2.82
C GLU A 115 8.10 16.01 -3.61
N ALA A 116 6.92 15.81 -3.01
CA ALA A 116 5.63 16.06 -3.67
C ALA A 116 5.39 17.54 -4.05
N ASP A 117 6.11 18.46 -3.43
CA ASP A 117 6.03 19.89 -3.73
C ASP A 117 6.90 20.29 -4.95
N ASN A 118 7.69 19.34 -5.49
CA ASN A 118 8.54 19.55 -6.65
C ASN A 118 7.82 19.10 -7.93
N ILE A 119 7.37 20.06 -8.74
CA ILE A 119 6.61 19.83 -9.97
C ILE A 119 7.38 18.95 -10.96
N ASP A 120 8.69 19.17 -11.15
CA ASP A 120 9.50 18.35 -12.07
C ASP A 120 9.54 16.88 -11.63
N GLN A 121 9.61 16.63 -10.30
CA GLN A 121 9.53 15.27 -9.78
C GLN A 121 8.13 14.68 -9.97
N MET A 122 7.09 15.49 -9.78
CA MET A 122 5.70 15.09 -9.93
C MET A 122 5.38 14.66 -11.37
N GLU A 123 5.84 15.42 -12.37
CA GLU A 123 5.73 15.07 -13.79
C GLU A 123 6.44 13.74 -14.10
N ALA A 124 7.66 13.56 -13.59
CA ALA A 124 8.39 12.31 -13.78
C ALA A 124 7.66 11.12 -13.14
N VAL A 125 7.10 11.28 -11.95
CA VAL A 125 6.26 10.27 -11.29
C VAL A 125 5.02 9.96 -12.14
N GLY A 126 4.27 10.99 -12.59
CA GLY A 126 3.08 10.81 -13.42
C GLY A 126 3.37 10.01 -14.70
N ARG A 127 4.44 10.37 -15.40
CA ARG A 127 4.90 9.65 -16.61
C ARG A 127 5.23 8.19 -16.35
N TYR A 128 5.95 7.89 -15.26
CA TYR A 128 6.29 6.49 -14.95
C TYR A 128 5.10 5.71 -14.39
N LEU A 129 4.14 6.35 -13.73
CA LEU A 129 2.86 5.72 -13.38
C LEU A 129 2.05 5.38 -14.64
N GLY A 130 2.09 6.23 -15.66
CA GLY A 130 1.53 5.93 -16.99
C GLY A 130 2.12 4.65 -17.58
N ARG A 131 3.44 4.46 -17.47
CA ARG A 131 4.13 3.26 -17.93
C ARG A 131 3.87 2.03 -17.05
N LEU A 132 3.79 2.22 -15.72
CA LEU A 132 3.39 1.19 -14.76
C LEU A 132 2.00 0.66 -15.13
N HIS A 133 1.04 1.55 -15.35
CA HIS A 133 -0.33 1.19 -15.72
C HIS A 133 -0.45 0.62 -17.14
N GLN A 134 0.40 1.03 -18.08
CA GLN A 134 0.48 0.39 -19.39
C GLN A 134 0.83 -1.10 -19.25
N THR A 135 1.80 -1.42 -18.40
CA THR A 135 2.16 -2.81 -18.04
C THR A 135 1.03 -3.49 -17.26
N GLY A 136 0.44 -2.77 -16.30
CA GLY A 136 -0.65 -3.25 -15.45
C GLY A 136 -1.89 -3.67 -16.22
N ARG A 137 -2.18 -3.03 -17.37
CA ARG A 137 -3.30 -3.35 -18.27
C ARG A 137 -3.10 -4.60 -19.14
N LYS A 138 -1.86 -5.10 -19.28
CA LYS A 138 -1.59 -6.28 -20.14
C LYS A 138 -2.37 -7.52 -19.71
N ARG A 139 -2.60 -7.67 -18.39
CA ARG A 139 -3.43 -8.73 -17.78
C ARG A 139 -3.79 -8.35 -16.34
N PRO A 140 -4.93 -8.79 -15.80
CA PRO A 140 -5.23 -8.63 -14.38
C PRO A 140 -4.46 -9.64 -13.52
N PHE A 141 -4.37 -9.39 -12.22
CA PHE A 141 -4.10 -10.46 -11.26
C PHE A 141 -5.25 -11.45 -11.20
N THR A 142 -4.94 -12.72 -10.94
CA THR A 142 -5.91 -13.81 -10.75
C THR A 142 -6.12 -14.13 -9.27
N PHE A 143 -5.05 -14.07 -8.47
CA PHE A 143 -5.10 -14.43 -7.05
C PHE A 143 -5.07 -13.21 -6.13
N ARG A 144 -4.37 -12.13 -6.53
CA ARG A 144 -4.40 -10.88 -5.77
C ARG A 144 -5.79 -10.25 -5.83
N PRO A 145 -6.21 -9.58 -4.75
CA PRO A 145 -7.56 -9.09 -4.64
C PRO A 145 -7.78 -7.85 -5.51
N ASP A 146 -9.03 -7.67 -5.93
CA ASP A 146 -9.53 -6.43 -6.49
C ASP A 146 -9.81 -5.43 -5.37
N ILE A 147 -9.65 -4.13 -5.63
CA ILE A 147 -10.15 -3.08 -4.74
C ILE A 147 -11.68 -3.08 -4.79
N GLY A 148 -12.31 -3.14 -3.62
CA GLY A 148 -13.77 -3.12 -3.54
C GLY A 148 -14.32 -3.08 -2.12
N LEU A 149 -15.63 -2.87 -2.03
CA LEU A 149 -16.36 -2.64 -0.77
C LEU A 149 -16.26 -3.80 0.22
N ALA A 150 -16.17 -5.06 -0.26
CA ALA A 150 -16.13 -6.23 0.61
C ALA A 150 -14.95 -6.18 1.58
N GLU A 151 -13.73 -6.04 1.06
CA GLU A 151 -12.52 -6.01 1.88
C GLU A 151 -12.30 -4.66 2.56
N TYR A 152 -12.58 -3.55 1.88
CA TYR A 152 -12.26 -2.22 2.42
C TYR A 152 -13.31 -1.65 3.38
N LEU A 153 -14.54 -2.19 3.39
CA LEU A 153 -15.63 -1.66 4.22
C LEU A 153 -16.34 -2.76 5.02
N PHE A 154 -16.93 -3.74 4.36
CA PHE A 154 -17.86 -4.67 5.02
C PHE A 154 -17.14 -5.62 5.98
N GLU A 155 -15.96 -6.11 5.62
CA GLU A 155 -15.12 -6.90 6.53
C GLU A 155 -14.58 -6.07 7.71
N PRO A 156 -13.97 -4.88 7.52
CA PRO A 156 -13.61 -3.96 8.60
C PRO A 156 -14.76 -3.66 9.56
N ARG A 157 -15.98 -3.46 9.03
CA ARG A 157 -17.14 -3.18 9.86
C ARG A 157 -17.48 -4.32 10.82
N LYS A 158 -17.28 -5.58 10.40
CA LYS A 158 -17.41 -6.75 11.29
C LYS A 158 -16.31 -6.76 12.35
N VAL A 159 -15.06 -6.44 11.97
CA VAL A 159 -13.94 -6.32 12.92
C VAL A 159 -14.26 -5.30 14.02
N PHE A 160 -14.86 -4.16 13.68
CA PHE A 160 -15.22 -3.14 14.66
C PHE A 160 -16.33 -3.61 15.62
N GLU A 161 -17.27 -4.43 15.15
CA GLU A 161 -18.33 -5.00 16.00
C GLU A 161 -17.75 -5.83 17.15
N ASP A 162 -16.69 -6.60 16.89
CA ASP A 162 -16.07 -7.48 17.88
C ASP A 162 -14.84 -6.86 18.57
N ALA A 163 -14.37 -5.69 18.11
CA ALA A 163 -13.17 -5.06 18.62
C ALA A 163 -13.33 -4.64 20.09
N ALA A 164 -12.51 -5.23 20.97
CA ALA A 164 -12.39 -4.85 22.38
C ALA A 164 -11.59 -3.54 22.57
N LEU A 165 -10.84 -3.11 21.55
CA LEU A 165 -10.08 -1.86 21.55
C LEU A 165 -10.96 -0.60 21.52
N ILE A 166 -12.19 -0.73 21.04
CA ILE A 166 -13.14 0.38 20.99
C ILE A 166 -13.78 0.51 22.37
N PRO A 167 -13.64 1.66 23.06
CA PRO A 167 -14.23 1.88 24.38
C PRO A 167 -15.73 1.61 24.37
N SER A 168 -16.21 0.78 25.31
CA SER A 168 -17.59 0.30 25.34
C SER A 168 -18.63 1.43 25.36
N GLY A 169 -18.35 2.52 26.08
CA GLY A 169 -19.22 3.71 26.15
C GLY A 169 -19.34 4.49 24.84
N GLN A 170 -18.38 4.33 23.91
CA GLN A 170 -18.34 5.05 22.63
C GLN A 170 -18.64 4.15 21.43
N LYS A 171 -18.57 2.83 21.60
CA LYS A 171 -18.68 1.84 20.53
C LYS A 171 -19.94 2.01 19.69
N ALA A 172 -21.10 2.17 20.31
CA ALA A 172 -22.35 2.37 19.57
C ALA A 172 -22.34 3.63 18.68
N ALA A 173 -21.80 4.74 19.19
CA ALA A 173 -21.70 5.98 18.41
C ALA A 173 -20.68 5.86 17.27
N PHE A 174 -19.54 5.23 17.53
CA PHE A 174 -18.52 4.95 16.53
C PHE A 174 -19.05 4.05 15.41
N LEU A 175 -19.71 2.94 15.74
CA LEU A 175 -20.28 2.02 14.76
C LEU A 175 -21.35 2.71 13.91
N LYS A 176 -22.19 3.56 14.51
CA LYS A 176 -23.14 4.38 13.76
C LYS A 176 -22.46 5.35 12.79
N ALA A 177 -21.35 5.99 13.20
CA ALA A 177 -20.57 6.84 12.31
C ALA A 177 -19.96 6.04 11.15
N ALA A 178 -19.42 4.84 11.43
CA ALA A 178 -18.93 3.94 10.40
C ALA A 178 -20.06 3.53 9.43
N ASP A 179 -21.22 3.12 9.92
CA ASP A 179 -22.38 2.73 9.09
C ASP A 179 -22.86 3.89 8.19
N THR A 180 -22.79 5.12 8.70
CA THR A 180 -23.10 6.33 7.92
C THR A 180 -22.12 6.50 6.76
N LEU A 181 -20.81 6.39 7.03
CA LEU A 181 -19.77 6.47 6.00
C LEU A 181 -19.91 5.32 4.98
N LEU A 182 -20.15 4.10 5.44
CA LEU A 182 -20.32 2.92 4.59
C LEU A 182 -21.47 3.10 3.60
N SER A 183 -22.59 3.64 4.07
CA SER A 183 -23.76 3.92 3.24
C SER A 183 -23.41 4.94 2.16
N ALA A 184 -22.80 6.06 2.55
CA ALA A 184 -22.37 7.11 1.63
C ALA A 184 -21.39 6.58 0.56
N VAL A 185 -20.40 5.78 0.95
CA VAL A 185 -19.46 5.17 -0.01
C VAL A 185 -20.17 4.20 -0.95
N THR A 186 -21.09 3.40 -0.45
CA THR A 186 -21.84 2.44 -1.28
C THR A 186 -22.71 3.13 -2.34
N GLU A 187 -23.24 4.31 -2.02
CA GLU A 187 -24.06 5.10 -2.96
C GLU A 187 -23.26 5.72 -4.11
N CYS A 188 -22.00 6.10 -3.88
CA CYS A 188 -21.15 6.75 -4.88
C CYS A 188 -20.10 5.81 -5.51
N TRP A 189 -19.86 4.63 -4.93
CA TRP A 189 -18.97 3.64 -5.50
C TRP A 189 -19.55 3.07 -6.79
N ARG A 190 -18.74 3.11 -7.85
CA ARG A 190 -19.08 2.60 -9.16
C ARG A 190 -17.97 1.66 -9.64
N THR A 191 -18.32 0.71 -10.50
CA THR A 191 -17.38 -0.29 -11.05
C THR A 191 -17.28 -0.23 -12.57
N ASP A 192 -17.79 0.83 -13.18
CA ASP A 192 -17.63 1.20 -14.59
C ASP A 192 -16.31 1.97 -14.77
N PHE A 193 -15.21 1.33 -14.41
CA PHE A 193 -13.85 1.78 -14.69
C PHE A 193 -13.07 0.61 -15.28
N THR A 194 -11.96 0.91 -15.96
CA THR A 194 -11.08 -0.14 -16.47
C THR A 194 -10.20 -0.65 -15.35
N THR A 195 -10.37 -1.90 -14.97
CA THR A 195 -9.51 -2.54 -13.96
C THR A 195 -8.14 -2.87 -14.55
N LEU A 196 -7.08 -2.54 -13.81
CA LEU A 196 -5.69 -2.89 -14.11
C LEU A 196 -4.93 -3.31 -12.86
N ARG A 197 -3.75 -3.91 -13.02
CA ARG A 197 -2.82 -4.11 -11.90
C ARG A 197 -2.17 -2.79 -11.51
N LEU A 198 -2.24 -2.49 -10.22
CA LEU A 198 -1.79 -1.25 -9.59
C LEU A 198 -0.58 -1.51 -8.69
N HIS A 199 0.14 -0.45 -8.35
CA HIS A 199 0.96 -0.41 -7.14
C HIS A 199 0.09 -0.57 -5.89
N GLY A 200 -1.12 0.01 -5.87
CA GLY A 200 -2.15 -0.17 -4.85
C GLY A 200 -1.96 0.66 -3.57
N ASP A 201 -0.70 0.96 -3.23
CA ASP A 201 -0.29 1.86 -2.13
C ASP A 201 0.70 2.95 -2.60
N CYS A 202 0.44 3.58 -3.75
CA CYS A 202 1.32 4.62 -4.30
C CYS A 202 1.15 5.96 -3.57
N HIS A 203 2.02 6.25 -2.61
CA HIS A 203 2.11 7.54 -1.92
C HIS A 203 3.58 7.95 -1.77
N ALA A 204 3.85 9.21 -1.42
CA ALA A 204 5.22 9.74 -1.37
C ALA A 204 6.23 8.92 -0.53
N GLY A 205 5.75 8.19 0.48
CA GLY A 205 6.59 7.32 1.32
C GLY A 205 7.10 6.06 0.62
N ASN A 206 6.39 5.60 -0.42
CA ASN A 206 6.74 4.44 -1.25
C ASN A 206 7.41 4.86 -2.58
N ILE A 207 7.85 6.11 -2.69
CA ILE A 207 8.60 6.63 -3.84
C ILE A 207 9.94 7.18 -3.34
N LEU A 208 11.02 6.58 -3.84
CA LEU A 208 12.37 7.10 -3.65
C LEU A 208 12.79 7.91 -4.88
N TRP A 209 13.76 8.79 -4.70
CA TRP A 209 14.29 9.63 -5.76
C TRP A 209 15.81 9.48 -5.89
N ARG A 210 16.25 9.06 -7.09
CA ARG A 210 17.67 9.02 -7.48
C ARG A 210 17.78 9.12 -9.00
N ASP A 211 18.02 10.33 -9.50
CA ASP A 211 18.06 10.65 -10.94
C ASP A 211 16.75 10.29 -11.68
N GLY A 212 15.64 10.22 -10.94
CA GLY A 212 14.33 9.77 -11.36
C GLY A 212 13.58 9.08 -10.20
N PRO A 213 12.27 8.82 -10.35
CA PRO A 213 11.49 8.12 -9.33
C PRO A 213 11.86 6.65 -9.30
N LEU A 214 11.75 6.04 -8.12
CA LEU A 214 11.91 4.61 -7.86
C LEU A 214 10.74 4.17 -6.98
N PHE A 215 9.79 3.43 -7.55
CA PHE A 215 8.65 2.89 -6.80
C PHE A 215 9.11 1.67 -6.00
N VAL A 216 8.74 1.63 -4.73
CA VAL A 216 9.11 0.55 -3.81
C VAL A 216 7.87 -0.01 -3.12
N ASP A 217 7.97 -1.29 -2.73
CA ASP A 217 6.95 -2.02 -1.99
C ASP A 217 5.62 -2.24 -2.74
N LEU A 218 5.63 -3.27 -3.61
CA LEU A 218 4.43 -3.77 -4.28
C LEU A 218 3.63 -4.76 -3.41
N ASP A 219 3.80 -4.77 -2.08
CA ASP A 219 3.06 -5.71 -1.20
C ASP A 219 1.56 -5.56 -1.29
N ASP A 220 1.09 -4.32 -1.51
CA ASP A 220 -0.31 -3.96 -1.66
C ASP A 220 -0.72 -3.82 -3.13
N ALA A 221 0.09 -4.33 -4.07
CA ALA A 221 -0.27 -4.40 -5.48
C ALA A 221 -1.53 -5.25 -5.65
N ARG A 222 -2.51 -4.68 -6.37
CA ARG A 222 -3.88 -5.16 -6.47
C ARG A 222 -4.49 -4.77 -7.80
N ASN A 223 -5.65 -5.32 -8.13
CA ASN A 223 -6.42 -4.86 -9.26
C ASN A 223 -7.31 -3.68 -8.85
N GLY A 224 -7.45 -2.65 -9.68
CA GLY A 224 -8.36 -1.53 -9.40
C GLY A 224 -8.33 -0.41 -10.45
N PRO A 225 -8.93 0.76 -10.14
CA PRO A 225 -8.92 1.93 -11.00
C PRO A 225 -7.57 2.64 -10.96
N ALA A 226 -7.13 3.25 -12.07
CA ALA A 226 -5.84 3.92 -12.19
C ALA A 226 -5.68 5.07 -11.18
N ILE A 227 -6.77 5.79 -10.89
CA ILE A 227 -6.75 6.91 -9.93
C ILE A 227 -6.24 6.51 -8.55
N GLN A 228 -6.33 5.23 -8.16
CA GLN A 228 -5.83 4.72 -6.88
C GLN A 228 -4.35 5.04 -6.66
N ASP A 229 -3.54 4.98 -7.72
CA ASP A 229 -2.11 5.22 -7.63
C ASP A 229 -1.73 6.72 -7.81
N LEU A 230 -2.71 7.59 -8.06
CA LEU A 230 -2.49 9.02 -8.28
C LEU A 230 -2.96 9.88 -7.09
N TRP A 231 -4.14 9.60 -6.52
CA TRP A 231 -4.79 10.54 -5.60
C TRP A 231 -4.05 10.76 -4.28
N MET A 232 -3.23 9.79 -3.86
CA MET A 232 -2.44 9.86 -2.62
C MET A 232 -1.15 10.65 -2.75
N LEU A 233 -0.81 11.09 -3.96
CA LEU A 233 0.28 12.03 -4.22
C LEU A 233 -0.13 13.48 -4.00
N LEU A 234 -1.44 13.75 -4.02
CA LEU A 234 -1.99 15.10 -3.89
C LEU A 234 -1.83 15.61 -2.44
N ASN A 235 -1.38 16.86 -2.31
CA ASN A 235 -1.22 17.54 -1.03
C ASN A 235 -1.56 19.03 -1.13
N GLY A 236 -1.66 19.69 0.01
CA GLY A 236 -2.01 21.10 0.06
C GLY A 236 -3.52 21.37 -0.04
N ASP A 237 -3.87 22.60 -0.37
CA ASP A 237 -5.26 23.06 -0.51
C ASP A 237 -5.92 22.58 -1.82
N LYS A 238 -7.22 22.87 -2.01
CA LYS A 238 -7.96 22.41 -3.20
C LYS A 238 -7.40 22.95 -4.52
N ALA A 239 -6.77 24.13 -4.53
CA ALA A 239 -6.19 24.71 -5.74
C ALA A 239 -4.84 24.06 -6.06
N GLU A 240 -4.01 23.83 -5.04
CA GLU A 240 -2.75 23.09 -5.15
C GLU A 240 -2.99 21.66 -5.63
N GLN A 241 -3.92 20.93 -5.01
CA GLN A 241 -4.28 19.55 -5.41
C GLN A 241 -4.80 19.48 -6.85
N ARG A 242 -5.56 20.49 -7.30
CA ARG A 242 -6.02 20.57 -8.69
C ARG A 242 -4.83 20.70 -9.63
N MET A 243 -3.93 21.65 -9.37
CA MET A 243 -2.74 21.87 -10.20
C MET A 243 -1.86 20.61 -10.25
N GLN A 244 -1.65 19.96 -9.10
CA GLN A 244 -0.90 18.70 -9.03
C GLN A 244 -1.56 17.59 -9.85
N LEU A 245 -2.88 17.43 -9.72
CA LEU A 245 -3.61 16.41 -10.47
C LEU A 245 -3.56 16.66 -11.98
N GLU A 246 -3.71 17.92 -12.41
CA GLU A 246 -3.53 18.32 -13.81
C GLU A 246 -2.13 17.95 -14.31
N THR A 247 -1.07 18.36 -13.59
CA THR A 247 0.33 18.04 -13.94
C THR A 247 0.58 16.53 -14.03
N ILE A 248 0.12 15.76 -13.04
CA ILE A 248 0.29 14.30 -13.03
C ILE A 248 -0.40 13.67 -14.22
N ILE A 249 -1.66 14.05 -14.50
CA ILE A 249 -2.45 13.49 -15.60
C ILE A 249 -1.82 13.85 -16.94
N GLU A 250 -1.43 15.11 -17.15
CA GLU A 250 -0.76 15.52 -18.40
C GLU A 250 0.48 14.67 -18.69
N ALA A 251 1.35 14.48 -17.69
CA ALA A 251 2.55 13.66 -17.84
C ALA A 251 2.26 12.15 -17.99
N TYR A 252 1.21 11.67 -17.31
CA TYR A 252 0.73 10.28 -17.40
C TYR A 252 0.19 9.96 -18.81
N GLU A 253 -0.56 10.89 -19.40
CA GLU A 253 -1.19 10.75 -20.72
C GLU A 253 -0.20 10.78 -21.88
N GLU A 254 1.05 11.17 -21.64
CA GLU A 254 2.12 11.00 -22.63
C GLU A 254 2.39 9.53 -23.00
N VAL A 255 1.97 8.58 -22.15
CA VAL A 255 2.21 7.14 -22.37
C VAL A 255 0.98 6.24 -22.16
N SER A 256 -0.04 6.70 -21.44
CA SER A 256 -1.28 5.96 -21.18
C SER A 256 -2.47 6.89 -21.03
N GLU A 257 -3.59 6.63 -21.70
CA GLU A 257 -4.83 7.40 -21.52
C GLU A 257 -5.37 7.29 -20.08
N PHE A 258 -5.87 8.41 -19.55
CA PHE A 258 -6.50 8.49 -18.24
C PHE A 258 -8.00 8.78 -18.37
N ASP A 259 -8.84 7.97 -17.72
CA ASP A 259 -10.27 8.22 -17.66
C ASP A 259 -10.55 9.24 -16.55
N VAL A 260 -10.82 10.48 -16.95
CA VAL A 260 -11.14 11.59 -16.04
C VAL A 260 -12.37 11.33 -15.16
N SER A 261 -13.25 10.39 -15.52
CA SER A 261 -14.38 10.02 -14.66
C SER A 261 -13.93 9.28 -13.40
N GLU A 262 -12.72 8.69 -13.40
CA GLU A 262 -12.14 8.06 -12.21
C GLU A 262 -11.81 9.07 -11.10
N ILE A 263 -11.69 10.36 -11.39
CA ILE A 263 -11.48 11.41 -10.37
C ILE A 263 -12.63 11.42 -9.34
N GLY A 264 -13.84 11.04 -9.76
CA GLY A 264 -14.99 10.86 -8.86
C GLY A 264 -14.81 9.75 -7.82
N LEU A 265 -13.84 8.84 -8.00
CA LEU A 265 -13.54 7.74 -7.08
C LEU A 265 -12.57 8.13 -5.96
N ILE A 266 -11.96 9.33 -5.99
CA ILE A 266 -10.98 9.77 -4.98
C ILE A 266 -11.58 9.70 -3.56
N GLU A 267 -12.73 10.33 -3.35
CA GLU A 267 -13.35 10.37 -2.02
C GLU A 267 -13.84 8.98 -1.56
N PRO A 268 -14.47 8.14 -2.41
CA PRO A 268 -14.75 6.74 -2.09
C PRO A 268 -13.50 5.95 -1.68
N LEU A 269 -12.42 6.05 -2.44
CA LEU A 269 -11.16 5.33 -2.17
C LEU A 269 -10.50 5.83 -0.88
N ARG A 270 -10.54 7.14 -0.62
CA ARG A 270 -10.08 7.73 0.66
C ARG A 270 -10.87 7.19 1.84
N ALA A 271 -12.20 7.17 1.74
CA ALA A 271 -13.06 6.61 2.78
C ALA A 271 -12.81 5.11 3.02
N MET A 272 -12.66 4.34 1.94
CA MET A 272 -12.26 2.93 1.99
C MET A 272 -10.93 2.74 2.71
N ARG A 273 -9.90 3.53 2.37
CA ARG A 273 -8.59 3.48 3.03
C ARG A 273 -8.68 3.81 4.51
N LEU A 274 -9.46 4.82 4.91
CA LEU A 274 -9.65 5.20 6.32
C LEU A 274 -10.25 4.04 7.15
N VAL A 275 -11.31 3.42 6.64
CA VAL A 275 -11.97 2.29 7.32
C VAL A 275 -11.07 1.06 7.36
N TYR A 276 -10.45 0.70 6.23
CA TYR A 276 -9.56 -0.46 6.14
C TYR A 276 -8.33 -0.32 7.04
N TYR A 277 -7.68 0.84 7.05
CA TYR A 277 -6.49 1.10 7.88
C TYR A 277 -6.76 0.88 9.37
N LEU A 278 -7.93 1.30 9.84
CA LEU A 278 -8.29 1.11 11.24
C LEU A 278 -8.52 -0.37 11.59
N ALA A 279 -9.19 -1.13 10.71
CA ALA A 279 -9.32 -2.58 10.91
C ALA A 279 -7.98 -3.30 10.78
N TRP A 280 -7.10 -2.82 9.90
CA TRP A 280 -5.74 -3.33 9.74
C TRP A 280 -4.92 -3.23 11.04
N LEU A 281 -5.01 -2.10 11.75
CA LEU A 281 -4.42 -1.91 13.08
C LEU A 281 -5.02 -2.88 14.11
N VAL A 282 -6.35 -2.96 14.18
CA VAL A 282 -7.07 -3.81 15.15
C VAL A 282 -6.70 -5.29 14.96
N ARG A 283 -6.67 -5.78 13.72
CA ARG A 283 -6.30 -7.17 13.38
C ARG A 283 -4.88 -7.53 13.83
N ARG A 284 -3.97 -6.54 13.87
CA ARG A 284 -2.54 -6.75 14.16
C ARG A 284 -2.15 -6.36 15.58
N TRP A 285 -3.11 -5.99 16.42
CA TRP A 285 -2.82 -5.50 17.77
C TRP A 285 -2.09 -6.51 18.66
N GLY A 286 -2.23 -7.81 18.39
CA GLY A 286 -1.48 -8.87 19.09
C GLY A 286 0.02 -8.90 18.80
N ASP A 287 0.49 -8.25 17.72
CA ASP A 287 1.92 -8.11 17.42
C ASP A 287 2.52 -7.00 18.31
N PRO A 288 3.56 -7.28 19.13
CA PRO A 288 4.13 -6.30 20.06
C PRO A 288 4.63 -5.00 19.41
N ALA A 289 4.90 -5.00 18.11
CA ALA A 289 5.26 -3.79 17.39
C ALA A 289 4.10 -2.78 17.31
N PHE A 290 2.85 -3.24 17.28
CA PHE A 290 1.68 -2.38 17.09
C PHE A 290 1.35 -1.53 18.32
N PRO A 291 1.22 -2.10 19.54
CA PRO A 291 1.02 -1.28 20.74
C PRO A 291 2.14 -0.28 21.00
N LYS A 292 3.38 -0.62 20.63
CA LYS A 292 4.54 0.27 20.80
C LYS A 292 4.48 1.49 19.87
N ASN A 293 4.06 1.32 18.62
CA ASN A 293 4.07 2.39 17.61
C ASN A 293 2.71 3.11 17.50
N PHE A 294 1.62 2.48 17.93
CA PHE A 294 0.26 3.04 17.90
C PHE A 294 -0.39 3.04 19.30
N PRO A 295 0.28 3.55 20.35
CA PRO A 295 -0.23 3.48 21.73
C PRO A 295 -1.54 4.25 21.94
N TRP A 296 -1.83 5.21 21.06
CA TRP A 296 -3.06 6.00 21.09
C TRP A 296 -4.32 5.20 20.74
N LEU A 297 -4.20 4.00 20.14
CA LEU A 297 -5.35 3.20 19.69
C LEU A 297 -6.23 2.71 20.85
N THR A 298 -5.71 2.68 22.07
CA THR A 298 -6.48 2.35 23.28
C THR A 298 -7.15 3.56 23.93
N GLY A 299 -6.90 4.78 23.44
CA GLY A 299 -7.40 6.01 24.02
C GLY A 299 -8.80 6.37 23.55
N GLU A 300 -9.66 6.81 24.47
CA GLU A 300 -11.02 7.30 24.17
C GLU A 300 -11.04 8.46 23.18
N ASP A 301 -10.18 9.46 23.36
CA ASP A 301 -10.09 10.64 22.49
C ASP A 301 -9.77 10.29 21.03
N TYR A 302 -9.09 9.16 20.79
CA TYR A 302 -8.80 8.70 19.44
C TYR A 302 -10.07 8.22 18.74
N TRP A 303 -10.85 7.35 19.39
CA TRP A 303 -12.08 6.79 18.81
C TRP A 303 -13.16 7.85 18.61
N GLN A 304 -13.24 8.82 19.52
CA GLN A 304 -14.14 9.97 19.35
C GLN A 304 -13.76 10.79 18.11
N ARG A 305 -12.47 11.13 17.94
CA ARG A 305 -12.00 11.85 16.74
C ARG A 305 -12.24 11.04 15.47
N GLN A 306 -12.00 9.73 15.51
CA GLN A 306 -12.22 8.86 14.35
C GLN A 306 -13.69 8.80 13.94
N ALA A 307 -14.62 8.78 14.90
CA ALA A 307 -16.04 8.88 14.61
C ALA A 307 -16.39 10.22 13.94
N THR A 308 -15.82 11.33 14.42
CA THR A 308 -15.99 12.64 13.76
C THR A 308 -15.43 12.63 12.34
N THR A 309 -14.23 12.08 12.12
CA THR A 309 -13.64 11.95 10.79
C THR A 309 -14.53 11.14 9.85
N PHE A 310 -15.16 10.06 10.30
CA PHE A 310 -16.09 9.29 9.47
C PHE A 310 -17.34 10.09 9.09
N ILE A 311 -17.88 10.88 10.02
CA ILE A 311 -19.03 11.75 9.76
C ILE A 311 -18.66 12.86 8.77
N GLU A 312 -17.47 13.45 8.91
CA GLU A 312 -16.97 14.48 8.00
C GLU A 312 -16.72 13.93 6.60
N GLN A 313 -16.07 12.77 6.48
CA GLN A 313 -15.85 12.12 5.19
C GLN A 313 -17.18 11.76 4.50
N ALA A 314 -18.20 11.34 5.25
CA ALA A 314 -19.53 11.09 4.69
C ALA A 314 -20.16 12.36 4.08
N LYS A 315 -19.91 13.54 4.67
CA LYS A 315 -20.37 14.82 4.09
C LYS A 315 -19.61 15.15 2.81
N ILE A 316 -18.29 14.96 2.80
CA ILE A 316 -17.43 15.22 1.63
C ILE A 316 -17.87 14.36 0.44
N LEU A 317 -18.28 13.11 0.66
CA LEU A 317 -18.79 12.22 -0.40
C LEU A 317 -20.06 12.76 -1.09
N HIS A 318 -20.78 13.70 -0.48
CA HIS A 318 -21.93 14.38 -1.07
C HIS A 318 -21.58 15.74 -1.69
N GLU A 319 -20.34 16.21 -1.55
CA GLU A 319 -19.84 17.38 -2.27
C GLU A 319 -19.49 17.02 -3.73
N PRO A 320 -19.51 17.99 -4.66
CA PRO A 320 -18.98 17.76 -6.00
C PRO A 320 -17.51 17.31 -5.95
N PRO A 321 -17.09 16.34 -6.78
CA PRO A 321 -15.72 15.86 -6.79
C PRO A 321 -14.74 16.96 -7.21
N LEU A 322 -13.46 16.75 -6.94
CA LEU A 322 -12.40 17.59 -7.52
C LEU A 322 -12.55 17.59 -9.05
N GLN A 323 -12.40 18.76 -9.66
CA GLN A 323 -12.51 18.94 -11.11
C GLN A 323 -11.23 19.55 -11.66
N LEU A 324 -10.82 19.09 -12.85
CA LEU A 324 -9.70 19.64 -13.63
C LEU A 324 -10.00 21.01 -14.24
N THR A 325 -11.26 21.46 -14.21
CA THR A 325 -11.63 22.80 -14.68
C THR A 325 -12.44 23.51 -13.60
N PRO A 326 -12.17 24.79 -13.29
CA PRO A 326 -12.99 25.56 -12.37
C PRO A 326 -14.43 25.67 -12.89
N MET A 327 -15.42 25.38 -12.05
CA MET A 327 -16.79 25.82 -12.30
C MET A 327 -16.87 27.32 -12.00
N TYR A 328 -17.14 28.15 -13.01
CA TYR A 328 -17.41 29.58 -12.87
C TYR A 328 -18.85 29.87 -12.44
#